data_AF-A0A820NV76-F1
#
_entry.id   AF-A0A820NV76-F1
#
_cell.length_a   1.000
_cell.length_b   1.000
_cell.length_c   1.000
_cell.angle_alpha   90.00
_cell.angle_beta   90.00
_cell.angle_gamma   90.00
#
_symmetry.space_group_name_H-M   'P 1'
#
loop_
_entity.id
_entity.type
_entity.pdbx_description
1 polymer ?
#
loop_
_entity_poly.entity_id
_entity_poly.type
_entity_poly.pdbx_seq_one_letter_code
_entity_poly.pdbx_strand_id
1 'polypeptide(L)' 'RATKLIAAIRKCKIIVRDANRIHHFTTDGKCSCNDYF' A
#
# COMPACT_ATOMS: atom_id res chain seq x y z
N ARG A 1 -6.77 2.80 2.76
CA ARG A 1 -6.41 3.41 4.07
C ARG A 1 -5.92 2.39 5.10
N ALA A 2 -6.66 1.32 5.40
CA ALA A 2 -6.22 0.31 6.37
C ALA A 2 -4.86 -0.33 6.03
N THR A 3 -4.65 -0.71 4.77
CA THR A 3 -3.41 -1.36 4.31
C THR A 3 -2.17 -0.47 4.43
N LYS A 4 -2.32 0.86 4.26
CA LYS A 4 -1.25 1.84 4.47
C LYS A 4 -0.79 1.85 5.93
N LEU A 5 -1.75 1.86 6.86
CA LEU A 5 -1.47 1.85 8.29
C LEU A 5 -0.80 0.54 8.70
N ILE A 6 -1.26 -0.59 8.17
CA ILE A 6 -0.66 -1.90 8.42
C ILE A 6 0.79 -1.95 7.91
N ALA A 7 1.06 -1.46 6.70
CA ALA A 7 2.42 -1.38 6.16
C ALA A 7 3.35 -0.53 7.03
N ALA A 8 2.85 0.61 7.52
CA ALA A 8 3.59 1.51 8.42
C ALA A 8 3.89 0.88 9.79
N ILE A 9 2.90 0.22 10.41
CA ILE A 9 3.04 -0.41 11.73
C ILE A 9 3.97 -1.63 11.65
N ARG A 10 3.79 -2.50 10.66
CA ARG A 10 4.62 -3.70 10.51
C ARG A 10 5.99 -3.42 9.90
N LYS A 11 6.26 -2.17 9.49
CA LYS A 11 7.46 -1.79 8.73
C LYS A 11 7.78 -2.78 7.61
N CYS A 12 6.74 -3.24 6.92
CA CYS A 12 6.86 -4.20 5.84
C CYS A 12 6.30 -3.61 4.54
N LYS A 13 6.85 -4.08 3.41
CA LYS A 13 6.33 -3.73 2.09
C LYS A 13 5.16 -4.65 1.78
N ILE A 14 3.99 -4.06 1.49
CA ILE A 14 2.79 -4.82 1.13
C ILE A 14 2.50 -4.58 -0.34
N ILE A 15 2.32 -5.66 -1.11
CA ILE A 15 1.94 -5.59 -2.51
C ILE A 15 0.53 -6.15 -2.62
N VAL A 16 -0.41 -5.36 -3.12
CA VAL A 16 -1.80 -5.77 -3.34
C VAL A 16 -2.12 -5.64 -4.82
N ARG A 17 -2.76 -6.66 -5.38
CA ARG A 17 -3.35 -6.58 -6.72
C ARG A 17 -4.86 -6.37 -6.59
N ASP A 18 -5.36 -5.35 -7.26
CA ASP A 18 -6.76 -5.23 -7.62
C ASP A 18 -6.97 -5.71 -9.08
N ALA A 19 -8.23 -5.84 -9.53
CA ALA A 19 -8.66 -6.35 -10.82
C ALA A 19 -7.80 -5.90 -12.01
N ASN A 20 -7.30 -4.66 -12.03
CA ASN A 20 -6.43 -4.14 -13.10
C ASN A 20 -5.18 -3.38 -12.61
N ARG A 21 -4.91 -3.33 -11.30
CA ARG A 21 -3.83 -2.50 -10.76
C ARG A 21 -3.03 -3.21 -9.69
N ILE A 22 -1.75 -2.85 -9.60
CA ILE A 22 -0.85 -3.32 -8.54
C ILE A 22 -0.54 -2.12 -7.64
N HIS A 23 -0.93 -2.23 -6.37
CA HIS A 23 -0.67 -1.26 -5.32
C HIS A 23 0.57 -1.69 -4.55
N HIS A 24 1.62 -0.88 -4.62
CA HIS A 24 2.80 -1.08 -3.78
C HIS A 24 2.71 -0.15 -2.58
N PHE A 25 2.55 -0.73 -1.39
CA PHE A 25 2.59 -0.03 -0.13
C PHE A 25 4.00 -0.14 0.46
N THR A 26 4.66 1.00 0.61
CA THR A 26 5.97 1.07 1.26
C THR A 26 5.83 1.07 2.79
N THR A 27 6.95 0.82 3.46
CA THR A 27 7.07 0.84 4.92
C THR A 27 6.71 2.18 5.57
N ASP A 28 6.63 3.26 4.79
CA ASP A 28 6.18 4.60 5.20
C ASP A 28 4.66 4.78 5.09
N GLY A 29 3.92 3.70 4.76
CA GLY A 29 2.49 3.75 4.57
C GLY A 29 2.05 4.54 3.34
N LYS A 30 2.94 4.75 2.36
CA LYS A 30 2.61 5.38 1.08
C LYS A 30 2.32 4.32 0.03
N CYS A 31 1.27 4.56 -0.75
CA CYS A 31 0.95 3.73 -1.91
C CYS A 31 1.51 4.42 -3.15
N SER A 32 2.17 3.67 -4.02
CA SER A 32 2.68 4.16 -5.31
C SER A 32 1.58 4.71 -6.24
N CYS A 33 0.31 4.43 -5.96
CA CYS A 33 -0.83 4.81 -6.80
C CYS A 33 -1.33 6.25 -6.59
N ASN A 34 -0.57 7.10 -5.91
CA ASN A 34 -0.88 8.52 -5.69
C ASN A 34 -2.30 8.78 -5.13
N ASP A 35 -2.78 7.87 -4.28
CA ASP A 35 -4.13 7.92 -3.66
C ASP A 35 -5.33 7.87 -4.63
N TYR A 36 -5.13 7.47 -5.88
CA TYR A 36 -6.25 6.96 -6.68
C TYR A 36 -6.70 5.62 -6.08
N PHE A 37 -7.86 5.65 -5.44
CA PHE A 37 -8.50 4.47 -4.87
C PHE A 37 -8.74 3.40 -5.95
#